data_AF-A0A327ZS05-F1
#
_entry.id   AF-A0A327ZS05-F1
#
_cell.length_a   1.000
_cell.length_b   1.000
_cell.length_c   1.000
_cell.angle_alpha   90.00
_cell.angle_beta   90.00
_cell.angle_gamma   90.00
#
_symmetry.space_group_name_H-M   'P 1'
#
loop_
_entity.id
_entity.type
_entity.pdbx_description
1 polymer ?
#
loop_
_entity_poly.entity_id
_entity_poly.type
_entity_poly.pdbx_seq_one_letter_code
_entity_poly.pdbx_strand_id
1 'polypeptide(L)'
;MKKILLGILIAILALGAVLDTKDYVLGNKFDETKLYGDMGVLGSYGDTISDMENNLTEAGMDVASRSSRIYKLPNNHYYILQMFESFYRKSDYLYTGLIEIKNANETELTYPDNKLELIEVNKKFEQKSWKVNSKAGTFDFKVGKFGDVSDDDKQMMDDDGKHGLSIALTPKEGVITVGRDGIWFDNDKRKIGMQNAMKSYATEKEAVNAVKKDDFGKLIGVMQTKQMNFYVYRNQIDIFKEYTIIPVSLKDNKYTAGKYERFTYETDSIADIKAEEQVDNVNYTLRFQQSSDKFEKIANQLKDGDMHIAVKVRGESHAK
;
A
#
# COMPACT_ATOMS: atom_id res chain seq x y z
N MET A 1 55.52 28.61 30.69
CA MET A 1 54.05 28.82 30.74
C MET A 1 53.41 29.12 29.39
N LYS A 2 53.86 30.12 28.60
CA LYS A 2 53.22 30.48 27.31
C LYS A 2 53.14 29.33 26.28
N LYS A 3 54.17 28.48 26.18
CA LYS A 3 54.19 27.34 25.23
C LYS A 3 53.26 26.17 25.63
N ILE A 4 53.03 25.98 26.93
CA ILE A 4 52.16 24.92 27.46
C ILE A 4 50.69 25.32 27.28
N LEU A 5 50.35 26.59 27.56
CA LEU A 5 49.02 27.14 27.28
C LEU A 5 48.66 27.09 25.79
N LEU A 6 49.62 27.36 24.91
CA LEU A 6 49.39 27.28 23.46
C LEU A 6 49.13 25.83 23.01
N GLY A 7 49.84 24.85 23.57
CA GLY A 7 49.61 23.43 23.28
C GLY A 7 48.22 22.95 23.75
N ILE A 8 47.78 23.39 24.93
CA ILE A 8 46.44 23.09 25.45
C ILE A 8 45.35 23.74 24.58
N LEU A 9 45.56 24.99 24.15
CA LEU A 9 44.61 25.69 23.27
C LEU A 9 44.45 24.98 21.92
N ILE A 10 45.56 24.53 21.31
CA ILE A 10 45.54 23.76 20.05
C ILE A 10 44.84 22.41 20.26
N ALA A 11 45.06 21.73 21.39
CA ALA A 11 44.38 20.48 21.70
C ALA A 11 42.87 20.67 21.88
N ILE A 12 42.43 21.76 22.54
CA ILE A 12 41.01 22.10 22.70
C ILE A 12 40.38 22.45 21.34
N LEU A 13 41.07 23.21 20.50
CA LEU A 13 40.59 23.53 19.15
C LEU A 13 40.51 22.29 18.25
N ALA A 14 41.47 21.38 18.35
CA ALA A 14 41.44 20.11 17.63
C ALA A 14 40.33 19.18 18.15
N LEU A 15 40.10 19.10 19.46
CA LEU A 15 38.98 18.37 20.05
C LEU A 15 37.63 18.98 19.66
N GLY A 16 37.51 20.30 19.66
CA GLY A 16 36.32 21.02 19.20
C GLY A 16 36.06 20.75 17.71
N ALA A 17 37.08 20.82 16.87
CA ALA A 17 36.95 20.51 15.45
C ALA A 17 36.65 19.02 15.18
N VAL A 18 37.16 18.09 16.00
CA VAL A 18 36.86 16.65 15.90
C VAL A 18 35.45 16.34 16.40
N LEU A 19 34.96 16.99 17.45
CA LEU A 19 33.59 16.85 17.92
C LEU A 19 32.61 17.51 16.94
N ASP A 20 32.89 18.71 16.45
CA ASP A 20 32.12 19.35 15.40
C ASP A 20 32.14 18.52 14.12
N THR A 21 33.28 17.95 13.71
CA THR A 21 33.28 17.05 12.53
C THR A 21 32.59 15.73 12.81
N LYS A 22 32.66 15.16 14.01
CA LYS A 22 31.90 13.96 14.38
C LYS A 22 30.40 14.25 14.34
N ASP A 23 29.95 15.37 14.86
CA ASP A 23 28.55 15.80 14.87
C ASP A 23 28.08 16.27 13.48
N TYR A 24 28.99 16.81 12.66
CA TYR A 24 28.77 17.26 11.27
C TYR A 24 28.84 16.13 10.22
N VAL A 25 29.56 15.04 10.51
CA VAL A 25 29.76 13.87 9.64
C VAL A 25 28.84 12.72 10.01
N LEU A 26 28.60 12.46 11.30
CA LEU A 26 27.72 11.38 11.73
C LEU A 26 26.24 11.77 11.78
N GLY A 27 25.93 13.08 11.78
CA GLY A 27 24.58 13.58 12.02
C GLY A 27 24.18 13.27 13.47
N ASN A 28 23.80 14.29 14.26
CA ASN A 28 23.27 13.99 15.59
C ASN A 28 22.03 13.10 15.42
N LYS A 29 22.06 11.91 16.04
CA LYS A 29 20.87 11.06 16.17
C LYS A 29 19.75 11.95 16.70
N PHE A 30 18.63 11.95 16.01
CA PHE A 30 17.46 12.70 16.43
C PHE A 30 17.05 12.26 17.84
N ASP A 31 16.73 13.23 18.68
CA ASP A 31 16.26 12.98 20.04
C ASP A 31 14.78 12.59 20.00
N GLU A 32 14.52 11.29 19.99
CA GLU A 32 13.18 10.70 19.91
C GLU A 32 12.23 11.18 21.04
N THR A 33 12.75 11.73 22.14
CA THR A 33 11.92 12.31 23.21
C THR A 33 11.15 13.55 22.77
N LYS A 34 11.51 14.15 21.64
CA LYS A 34 10.78 15.27 21.02
C LYS A 34 9.52 14.84 20.27
N LEU A 35 9.31 13.54 20.05
CA LEU A 35 8.11 13.01 19.42
C LEU A 35 7.04 12.71 20.48
N TYR A 36 6.12 13.65 20.66
CA TYR A 36 4.95 13.54 21.53
C TYR A 36 3.72 13.10 20.73
N GLY A 37 3.83 11.94 20.06
CA GLY A 37 2.74 11.44 19.23
C GLY A 37 1.59 10.91 20.09
N ASP A 38 0.38 11.37 19.82
CA ASP A 38 -0.84 10.82 20.40
C ASP A 38 -1.03 9.35 19.96
N MET A 39 -1.59 8.54 20.86
CA MET A 39 -1.90 7.12 20.62
C MET A 39 -3.30 6.80 21.16
N GLY A 40 -3.91 5.78 20.58
CA GLY A 40 -5.23 5.30 20.96
C GLY A 40 -6.28 5.68 19.93
N VAL A 41 -7.50 5.89 20.40
CA VAL A 41 -8.65 6.22 19.54
C VAL A 41 -8.60 7.69 19.17
N LEU A 42 -8.53 7.97 17.87
CA LEU A 42 -8.49 9.29 17.28
C LEU A 42 -9.70 9.50 16.37
N GLY A 43 -9.74 10.67 15.72
CA GLY A 43 -10.78 11.03 14.76
C GLY A 43 -10.70 10.26 13.45
N SER A 44 -10.94 10.96 12.34
CA SER A 44 -10.91 10.35 11.02
C SER A 44 -9.49 9.89 10.64
N TYR A 45 -9.39 9.07 9.59
CA TYR A 45 -8.09 8.71 9.03
C TYR A 45 -7.27 9.94 8.61
N GLY A 46 -7.91 10.97 8.03
CA GLY A 46 -7.23 12.21 7.65
C GLY A 46 -6.65 12.96 8.85
N ASP A 47 -7.39 13.03 9.94
CA ASP A 47 -6.92 13.67 11.19
C ASP A 47 -5.73 12.91 11.76
N THR A 48 -5.82 11.59 11.81
CA THR A 48 -4.76 10.71 12.34
C THR A 48 -3.45 10.86 11.57
N ILE A 49 -3.54 10.94 10.25
CA ILE A 49 -2.38 11.21 9.38
C ILE A 49 -1.80 12.59 9.64
N SER A 50 -2.66 13.60 9.76
CA SER A 50 -2.24 14.97 10.04
C SER A 50 -1.54 15.06 11.40
N ASP A 51 -2.03 14.37 12.42
CA ASP A 51 -1.41 14.31 13.74
C ASP A 51 -0.02 13.65 13.69
N MET A 52 0.12 12.56 12.94
CA MET A 52 1.42 11.91 12.72
C MET A 52 2.43 12.84 12.03
N GLU A 53 1.98 13.58 11.01
CA GLU A 53 2.80 14.54 10.26
C GLU A 53 3.16 15.78 11.11
N ASN A 54 2.20 16.32 11.84
CA ASN A 54 2.40 17.44 12.77
C ASN A 54 3.42 17.08 13.85
N ASN A 55 3.34 15.87 14.41
CA ASN A 55 4.32 15.42 15.41
C ASN A 55 5.76 15.42 14.88
N LEU A 56 5.97 15.10 13.61
CA LEU A 56 7.31 15.18 12.98
C LEU A 56 7.75 16.62 12.75
N THR A 57 6.87 17.45 12.18
CA THR A 57 7.17 18.84 11.83
C THR A 57 7.38 19.72 13.06
N GLU A 58 6.56 19.57 14.10
CA GLU A 58 6.72 20.26 15.38
C GLU A 58 8.02 19.86 16.10
N ALA A 59 8.48 18.62 15.91
CA ALA A 59 9.76 18.16 16.42
C ALA A 59 10.97 18.64 15.59
N GLY A 60 10.72 19.37 14.49
CA GLY A 60 11.71 20.00 13.62
C GLY A 60 12.24 19.09 12.51
N MET A 61 11.44 18.11 12.07
CA MET A 61 11.75 17.25 10.92
C MET A 61 10.93 17.68 9.70
N ASP A 62 11.53 17.59 8.52
CA ASP A 62 10.82 17.84 7.27
C ASP A 62 10.27 16.51 6.73
N VAL A 63 8.99 16.45 6.36
CA VAL A 63 8.39 15.25 5.77
C VAL A 63 8.69 15.24 4.26
N ALA A 64 9.45 14.24 3.82
CA ALA A 64 9.87 14.09 2.43
C ALA A 64 8.85 13.30 1.61
N SER A 65 8.31 12.22 2.18
CA SER A 65 7.34 11.39 1.50
C SER A 65 6.42 10.66 2.48
N ARG A 66 5.29 10.20 1.96
CA ARG A 66 4.30 9.41 2.68
C ARG A 66 4.03 8.14 1.90
N SER A 67 4.01 7.00 2.58
CA SER A 67 3.62 5.73 1.99
C SER A 67 2.76 4.91 2.94
N SER A 68 1.89 4.09 2.39
CA SER A 68 1.01 3.21 3.17
C SER A 68 1.02 1.80 2.58
N ARG A 69 0.82 0.81 3.46
CA ARG A 69 0.48 -0.55 3.06
C ARG A 69 -0.82 -0.96 3.73
N ILE A 70 -1.77 -1.45 2.94
CA ILE A 70 -3.15 -1.66 3.36
C ILE A 70 -3.42 -3.16 3.49
N TYR A 71 -4.10 -3.52 4.58
CA TYR A 71 -4.48 -4.88 4.91
C TYR A 71 -5.94 -4.92 5.34
N LYS A 72 -6.61 -6.04 5.05
CA LYS A 72 -7.93 -6.32 5.61
C LYS A 72 -7.82 -7.46 6.61
N LEU A 73 -8.24 -7.18 7.84
CA LEU A 73 -8.20 -8.13 8.94
C LEU A 73 -9.39 -9.11 8.86
N PRO A 74 -9.33 -10.27 9.55
CA PRO A 74 -10.43 -11.25 9.57
C PRO A 74 -11.76 -10.71 10.11
N ASN A 75 -11.73 -9.65 10.91
CA ASN A 75 -12.93 -8.94 11.40
C ASN A 75 -13.49 -7.93 10.37
N ASN A 76 -12.99 -7.92 9.13
CA ASN A 76 -13.32 -7.01 8.04
C ASN A 76 -12.89 -5.54 8.20
N HIS A 77 -12.19 -5.18 9.29
CA HIS A 77 -11.62 -3.85 9.45
C HIS A 77 -10.38 -3.69 8.57
N TYR A 78 -10.14 -2.45 8.14
CA TYR A 78 -8.91 -2.09 7.45
C TYR A 78 -7.81 -1.74 8.46
N TYR A 79 -6.61 -2.18 8.13
CA TYR A 79 -5.42 -1.98 8.93
C TYR A 79 -4.30 -1.48 8.03
N ILE A 80 -3.63 -0.41 8.44
CA ILE A 80 -2.69 0.32 7.61
C ILE A 80 -1.37 0.41 8.35
N LEU A 81 -0.30 -0.01 7.68
CA LEU A 81 1.06 0.39 8.03
C LEU A 81 1.31 1.75 7.38
N GLN A 82 1.26 2.82 8.15
CA GLN A 82 1.52 4.17 7.69
C GLN A 82 2.98 4.53 7.94
N MET A 83 3.65 5.04 6.91
CA MET A 83 5.06 5.42 6.98
C MET A 83 5.26 6.83 6.44
N PHE A 84 6.13 7.57 7.12
CA PHE A 84 6.63 8.87 6.68
C PHE A 84 8.14 8.79 6.59
N GLU A 85 8.67 9.17 5.44
CA GLU A 85 10.09 9.43 5.28
C GLU A 85 10.33 10.87 5.70
N SER A 86 11.23 11.08 6.65
CA SER A 86 11.44 12.39 7.26
C SER A 86 12.91 12.72 7.36
N PHE A 87 13.24 13.95 7.03
CA PHE A 87 14.58 14.47 7.00
C PHE A 87 14.89 15.24 8.29
N TYR A 88 16.06 14.97 8.85
CA TYR A 88 16.64 15.79 9.91
C TYR A 88 18.12 16.01 9.64
N ARG A 89 18.48 17.25 9.30
CA ARG A 89 19.84 17.72 8.99
C ARG A 89 20.51 17.06 7.79
N LYS A 90 21.01 15.82 7.89
CA LYS A 90 21.67 15.07 6.80
C LYS A 90 21.30 13.60 6.86
N SER A 91 20.17 13.31 7.51
CA SER A 91 19.79 11.97 7.91
C SER A 91 18.31 11.79 7.62
N ASP A 92 18.00 10.66 7.01
CA ASP A 92 16.62 10.27 6.69
C ASP A 92 16.17 9.22 7.68
N TYR A 93 14.96 9.40 8.17
CA TYR A 93 14.32 8.52 9.13
C TYR A 93 13.02 7.99 8.54
N LEU A 94 12.69 6.76 8.90
CA LEU A 94 11.38 6.18 8.67
C LEU A 94 10.57 6.27 9.95
N TYR A 95 9.53 7.09 9.94
CA TYR A 95 8.53 7.15 11.01
C TYR A 95 7.35 6.23 10.66
N THR A 96 7.04 5.30 11.55
CA THR A 96 6.08 4.22 11.31
C THR A 96 4.96 4.24 12.34
N GLY A 97 3.71 4.25 11.86
CA GLY A 97 2.51 4.08 12.66
C GLY A 97 1.63 2.95 12.14
N LEU A 98 0.81 2.40 13.02
CA LEU A 98 -0.14 1.33 12.74
C LEU A 98 -1.55 1.84 13.00
N ILE A 99 -2.36 1.95 11.96
CA ILE A 99 -3.70 2.54 12.02
C ILE A 99 -4.73 1.45 11.75
N GLU A 100 -5.65 1.22 12.67
CA GLU A 100 -6.87 0.43 12.41
C GLU A 100 -8.04 1.37 12.18
N ILE A 101 -8.72 1.19 11.05
CA ILE A 101 -9.94 1.92 10.74
C ILE A 101 -11.13 1.19 11.37
N LYS A 102 -11.73 1.81 12.39
CA LYS A 102 -12.91 1.27 13.10
C LYS A 102 -14.18 1.64 12.37
N ASN A 103 -14.30 2.90 11.96
CA ASN A 103 -15.36 3.46 11.14
C ASN A 103 -14.94 4.84 10.61
N ALA A 104 -15.83 5.50 9.87
CA ALA A 104 -15.55 6.76 9.18
C ALA A 104 -15.10 7.95 10.02
N ASN A 105 -15.37 7.91 11.31
CA ASN A 105 -14.99 8.99 12.21
C ASN A 105 -14.02 8.52 13.30
N GLU A 106 -13.59 7.26 13.24
CA GLU A 106 -12.83 6.64 14.32
C GLU A 106 -11.76 5.71 13.79
N THR A 107 -10.52 6.02 14.15
CA THR A 107 -9.38 5.14 13.92
C THR A 107 -8.63 4.90 15.23
N GLU A 108 -7.87 3.82 15.29
CA GLU A 108 -6.99 3.50 16.41
C GLU A 108 -5.54 3.56 15.91
N LEU A 109 -4.76 4.51 16.42
CA LEU A 109 -3.33 4.65 16.14
C LEU A 109 -2.51 3.99 17.25
N THR A 110 -1.59 3.12 16.84
CA THR A 110 -0.58 2.53 17.71
C THR A 110 0.81 2.70 17.09
N TYR A 111 1.81 2.93 17.93
CA TYR A 111 3.19 2.98 17.50
C TYR A 111 3.94 1.72 17.91
N PRO A 112 4.79 1.17 17.03
CA PRO A 112 5.75 0.15 17.47
C PRO A 112 6.84 0.78 18.36
N ASP A 113 7.54 -0.04 19.14
CA ASP A 113 8.65 0.43 19.99
C ASP A 113 9.71 1.20 19.18
N ASN A 114 9.96 0.73 17.95
CA ASN A 114 10.88 1.30 16.97
C ASN A 114 10.17 2.24 15.98
N LYS A 115 9.30 3.14 16.48
CA LYS A 115 8.48 4.03 15.65
C LYS A 115 9.27 4.99 14.76
N LEU A 116 10.50 5.37 15.15
CA LEU A 116 11.38 6.19 14.34
C LEU A 116 12.71 5.47 14.16
N GLU A 117 13.08 5.19 12.92
CA GLU A 117 14.31 4.47 12.60
C GLU A 117 15.16 5.23 11.60
N LEU A 118 16.46 5.36 11.89
CA LEU A 118 17.42 5.96 10.97
C LEU A 118 17.66 5.00 9.80
N ILE A 119 17.44 5.48 8.57
CA ILE A 119 17.60 4.67 7.36
C ILE A 119 18.73 5.17 6.46
N GLU A 120 19.08 6.46 6.52
CA GLU A 120 20.12 7.04 5.67
C GLU A 120 20.91 8.12 6.40
N VAL A 121 22.22 8.19 6.14
CA VAL A 121 23.08 9.32 6.54
C VAL A 121 23.91 9.77 5.34
N ASN A 122 23.83 11.04 4.98
CA ASN A 122 24.56 11.63 3.84
C ASN A 122 24.38 10.84 2.53
N LYS A 123 23.15 10.47 2.13
CA LYS A 123 22.91 9.73 0.86
C LYS A 123 23.47 8.32 0.85
N LYS A 124 23.62 7.72 2.03
CA LYS A 124 24.07 6.33 2.18
C LYS A 124 23.15 5.59 3.13
N PHE A 125 22.56 4.52 2.61
CA PHE A 125 21.72 3.63 3.40
C PHE A 125 22.53 2.97 4.52
N GLU A 126 21.96 2.98 5.71
CA GLU A 126 22.47 2.23 6.85
C GLU A 126 22.38 0.71 6.61
N GLN A 127 23.02 -0.10 7.45
CA GLN A 127 22.91 -1.56 7.39
C GLN A 127 22.22 -2.05 8.66
N LYS A 128 20.88 -2.10 8.63
CA LYS A 128 20.07 -2.46 9.79
C LYS A 128 18.82 -3.23 9.37
N SER A 129 18.33 -4.07 10.28
CA SER A 129 17.02 -4.70 10.16
C SER A 129 16.30 -4.66 11.49
N TRP A 130 14.97 -4.59 11.44
CA TRP A 130 14.12 -4.68 12.62
C TRP A 130 12.78 -5.29 12.25
N LYS A 131 11.98 -5.64 13.26
CA LYS A 131 10.67 -6.25 13.09
C LYS A 131 9.60 -5.44 13.81
N VAL A 132 8.43 -5.36 13.20
CA VAL A 132 7.23 -4.79 13.83
C VAL A 132 6.14 -5.86 13.87
N ASN A 133 5.75 -6.27 15.08
CA ASN A 133 4.61 -7.16 15.29
C ASN A 133 3.31 -6.36 15.30
N SER A 134 2.29 -6.83 14.59
CA SER A 134 1.04 -6.10 14.41
C SER A 134 -0.20 -7.01 14.36
N LYS A 135 -1.38 -6.42 14.20
CA LYS A 135 -2.63 -7.16 13.95
C LYS A 135 -2.63 -7.85 12.58
N ALA A 136 -1.96 -7.30 11.57
CA ALA A 136 -1.85 -7.89 10.23
C ALA A 136 -0.80 -9.01 10.13
N GLY A 137 0.23 -8.99 10.99
CA GLY A 137 1.35 -9.93 10.93
C GLY A 137 2.64 -9.32 11.44
N THR A 138 3.77 -9.88 10.99
CA THR A 138 5.10 -9.36 11.32
C THR A 138 5.68 -8.68 10.09
N PHE A 139 6.01 -7.39 10.21
CA PHE A 139 6.73 -6.65 9.19
C PHE A 139 8.24 -6.79 9.44
N ASP A 140 8.95 -7.30 8.45
CA ASP A 140 10.40 -7.41 8.45
C ASP A 140 10.97 -6.24 7.64
N PHE A 141 11.55 -5.27 8.33
CA PHE A 141 12.22 -4.12 7.72
C PHE A 141 13.70 -4.41 7.57
N LYS A 142 14.26 -4.05 6.42
CA LYS A 142 15.69 -4.16 6.14
C LYS A 142 16.15 -2.99 5.30
N VAL A 143 17.15 -2.29 5.82
CA VAL A 143 17.86 -1.20 5.16
C VAL A 143 19.25 -1.69 4.76
N GLY A 144 19.68 -1.31 3.56
CA GLY A 144 20.99 -1.65 3.04
C GLY A 144 20.87 -2.38 1.71
N LYS A 145 21.74 -3.36 1.45
CA LYS A 145 21.75 -4.06 0.15
C LYS A 145 20.52 -4.96 -0.01
N PHE A 146 19.81 -4.83 -1.14
CA PHE A 146 18.62 -5.64 -1.40
C PHE A 146 18.92 -7.14 -1.48
N GLY A 147 19.94 -7.56 -2.24
CA GLY A 147 20.09 -8.98 -2.55
C GLY A 147 18.86 -9.48 -3.33
N ASP A 148 18.29 -10.62 -2.94
CA ASP A 148 17.17 -11.28 -3.63
C ASP A 148 15.78 -10.83 -3.12
N VAL A 149 15.59 -9.53 -2.88
CA VAL A 149 14.31 -8.96 -2.45
C VAL A 149 13.40 -8.73 -3.66
N SER A 150 12.14 -9.17 -3.57
CA SER A 150 11.14 -8.92 -4.61
C SER A 150 10.83 -7.43 -4.74
N ASP A 151 10.54 -6.96 -5.95
CA ASP A 151 10.27 -5.54 -6.21
C ASP A 151 9.08 -4.99 -5.40
N ASP A 152 8.06 -5.80 -5.13
CA ASP A 152 6.91 -5.43 -4.30
C ASP A 152 7.28 -5.09 -2.85
N ASP A 153 8.38 -5.68 -2.36
CA ASP A 153 8.87 -5.45 -1.00
C ASP A 153 9.83 -4.25 -0.94
N LYS A 154 10.35 -3.77 -2.09
CA LYS A 154 11.21 -2.58 -2.14
C LYS A 154 10.37 -1.31 -1.93
N GLN A 155 10.77 -0.52 -0.95
CA GLN A 155 10.07 0.72 -0.57
C GLN A 155 10.81 1.97 -1.09
N MET A 156 12.12 2.01 -0.90
CA MET A 156 13.00 3.09 -1.37
C MET A 156 14.27 2.48 -1.94
N MET A 157 14.87 3.09 -2.96
CA MET A 157 16.14 2.62 -3.54
C MET A 157 17.05 3.78 -3.93
N ASP A 158 18.36 3.51 -3.95
CA ASP A 158 19.35 4.40 -4.56
C ASP A 158 19.25 4.40 -6.10
N ASP A 159 19.94 5.35 -6.74
CA ASP A 159 19.91 5.53 -8.20
C ASP A 159 20.37 4.27 -8.97
N ASP A 160 21.23 3.43 -8.37
CA ASP A 160 21.70 2.19 -8.99
C ASP A 160 20.84 0.96 -8.67
N GLY A 161 19.81 1.13 -7.83
CA GLY A 161 18.82 0.14 -7.46
C GLY A 161 19.35 -1.02 -6.60
N LYS A 162 20.55 -0.90 -6.01
CA LYS A 162 21.18 -1.99 -5.25
C LYS A 162 20.99 -1.88 -3.75
N HIS A 163 20.78 -0.68 -3.24
CA HIS A 163 20.56 -0.43 -1.82
C HIS A 163 19.24 0.29 -1.61
N GLY A 164 18.70 0.14 -0.41
CA GLY A 164 17.43 0.76 -0.08
C GLY A 164 16.79 0.24 1.17
N LEU A 165 15.52 0.62 1.33
CA LEU A 165 14.61 0.09 2.33
C LEU A 165 13.72 -0.96 1.69
N SER A 166 13.68 -2.15 2.29
CA SER A 166 12.74 -3.21 1.97
C SER A 166 11.88 -3.55 3.18
N ILE A 167 10.62 -3.89 2.92
CA ILE A 167 9.63 -4.24 3.92
C ILE A 167 8.89 -5.45 3.38
N ALA A 168 9.04 -6.58 4.07
CA ALA A 168 8.26 -7.79 3.80
C ALA A 168 7.24 -7.99 4.92
N LEU A 169 6.10 -8.59 4.59
CA LEU A 169 5.11 -9.00 5.59
C LEU A 169 5.06 -10.53 5.65
N THR A 170 5.15 -11.06 6.87
CA THR A 170 4.64 -12.40 7.19
C THR A 170 3.23 -12.25 7.76
N PRO A 171 2.17 -12.46 6.94
CA PRO A 171 0.80 -12.19 7.36
C PRO A 171 0.27 -13.24 8.34
N LYS A 172 -0.65 -12.84 9.22
CA LYS A 172 -1.44 -13.78 10.02
C LYS A 172 -2.49 -14.48 9.14
N GLU A 173 -2.97 -15.63 9.61
CA GLU A 173 -4.05 -16.36 8.93
C GLU A 173 -5.30 -15.48 8.75
N GLY A 174 -5.89 -15.56 7.56
CA GLY A 174 -7.09 -14.80 7.21
C GLY A 174 -6.87 -13.31 6.92
N VAL A 175 -5.63 -12.79 7.06
CA VAL A 175 -5.31 -11.42 6.65
C VAL A 175 -5.17 -11.36 5.14
N ILE A 176 -5.80 -10.34 4.56
CA ILE A 176 -5.73 -10.05 3.13
C ILE A 176 -4.77 -8.88 2.93
N THR A 177 -3.84 -9.03 2.00
CA THR A 177 -2.98 -7.92 1.57
C THR A 177 -3.62 -7.22 0.38
N VAL A 178 -3.74 -5.90 0.45
CA VAL A 178 -4.14 -5.07 -0.69
C VAL A 178 -2.86 -4.55 -1.34
N GLY A 179 -2.62 -4.99 -2.58
CA GLY A 179 -1.49 -4.55 -3.38
C GLY A 179 -1.54 -3.05 -3.68
N ARG A 180 -0.43 -2.49 -4.16
CA ARG A 180 -0.37 -1.07 -4.57
C ARG A 180 -1.35 -0.75 -5.71
N ASP A 181 -1.71 -1.75 -6.49
CA ASP A 181 -2.72 -1.72 -7.55
C ASP A 181 -4.16 -1.93 -7.04
N GLY A 182 -4.33 -2.08 -5.73
CA GLY A 182 -5.60 -2.36 -5.09
C GLY A 182 -6.00 -3.83 -5.10
N ILE A 183 -5.24 -4.73 -5.76
CA ILE A 183 -5.61 -6.15 -5.89
C ILE A 183 -5.49 -6.86 -4.54
N TRP A 184 -6.45 -7.75 -4.25
CA TRP A 184 -6.45 -8.53 -3.02
C TRP A 184 -5.67 -9.84 -3.16
N PHE A 185 -4.77 -10.06 -2.22
CA PHE A 185 -3.97 -11.27 -2.12
C PHE A 185 -4.19 -12.00 -0.79
N ASP A 186 -4.25 -13.33 -0.85
CA ASP A 186 -4.21 -14.17 0.34
C ASP A 186 -2.79 -14.23 0.95
N ASN A 187 -2.66 -14.98 2.04
CA ASN A 187 -1.39 -15.20 2.73
C ASN A 187 -0.30 -15.85 1.86
N ASP A 188 -0.70 -16.63 0.85
CA ASP A 188 0.20 -17.30 -0.11
C ASP A 188 0.50 -16.39 -1.33
N LYS A 189 0.18 -15.09 -1.25
CA LYS A 189 0.31 -14.10 -2.32
C LYS A 189 -0.48 -14.46 -3.60
N ARG A 190 -1.57 -15.22 -3.48
CA ARG A 190 -2.46 -15.55 -4.60
C ARG A 190 -3.62 -14.56 -4.66
N LYS A 191 -4.01 -14.14 -5.87
CA LYS A 191 -5.18 -13.27 -6.08
C LYS A 191 -6.45 -13.96 -5.58
N ILE A 192 -7.17 -13.29 -4.68
CA ILE A 192 -8.35 -13.86 -4.05
C ILE A 192 -9.46 -14.09 -5.09
N GLY A 193 -9.92 -15.34 -5.18
CA GLY A 193 -11.04 -15.76 -6.03
C GLY A 193 -10.59 -16.40 -7.34
N MET A 194 -9.36 -16.15 -7.78
CA MET A 194 -8.83 -16.65 -9.06
C MET A 194 -8.40 -18.12 -9.03
N GLN A 195 -8.23 -18.68 -7.83
CA GLN A 195 -7.98 -20.10 -7.59
C GLN A 195 -9.26 -20.96 -7.69
N ASN A 196 -10.45 -20.35 -7.75
CA ASN A 196 -11.70 -21.11 -7.77
C ASN A 196 -11.90 -21.86 -9.09
N ALA A 197 -12.50 -23.04 -8.99
CA ALA A 197 -12.86 -23.85 -10.16
C ALA A 197 -13.99 -23.19 -10.95
N MET A 198 -13.82 -23.12 -12.26
CA MET A 198 -14.89 -22.74 -13.19
C MET A 198 -15.89 -23.88 -13.35
N LYS A 199 -17.18 -23.55 -13.36
CA LYS A 199 -18.29 -24.50 -13.57
C LYS A 199 -19.27 -23.93 -14.57
N SER A 200 -19.94 -24.80 -15.34
CA SER A 200 -20.97 -24.41 -16.29
C SER A 200 -22.36 -24.53 -15.70
N TYR A 201 -23.23 -23.61 -16.09
CA TYR A 201 -24.61 -23.48 -15.61
C TYR A 201 -25.56 -23.31 -16.79
N ALA A 202 -26.83 -23.64 -16.56
CA ALA A 202 -27.87 -23.53 -17.57
C ALA A 202 -28.30 -22.08 -17.80
N THR A 203 -28.27 -21.26 -16.74
CA THR A 203 -28.64 -19.84 -16.82
C THR A 203 -27.54 -18.93 -16.28
N GLU A 204 -27.53 -17.70 -16.77
CA GLU A 204 -26.61 -16.66 -16.32
C GLU A 204 -26.80 -16.33 -14.83
N LYS A 205 -28.05 -16.27 -14.39
CA LYS A 205 -28.41 -16.00 -12.99
C LYS A 205 -27.84 -17.06 -12.05
N GLU A 206 -27.92 -18.33 -12.42
CA GLU A 206 -27.31 -19.43 -11.65
C GLU A 206 -25.79 -19.29 -11.59
N ALA A 207 -25.15 -18.97 -12.72
CA ALA A 207 -23.70 -18.80 -12.78
C ALA A 207 -23.20 -17.70 -11.84
N VAL A 208 -23.86 -16.54 -11.85
CA VAL A 208 -23.50 -15.41 -10.98
C VAL A 208 -23.79 -15.74 -9.50
N ASN A 209 -24.96 -16.29 -9.20
CA ASN A 209 -25.35 -16.62 -7.82
C ASN A 209 -24.46 -17.69 -7.19
N ALA A 210 -23.90 -18.60 -7.98
CA ALA A 210 -22.98 -19.62 -7.49
C ALA A 210 -21.60 -19.06 -7.06
N VAL A 211 -21.24 -17.87 -7.55
CA VAL A 211 -19.98 -17.19 -7.22
C VAL A 211 -20.20 -16.09 -6.19
N LYS A 212 -21.36 -15.43 -6.23
CA LYS A 212 -21.70 -14.30 -5.37
C LYS A 212 -21.62 -14.68 -3.89
N LYS A 213 -20.97 -13.82 -3.11
CA LYS A 213 -20.95 -13.84 -1.65
C LYS A 213 -21.63 -12.59 -1.09
N ASP A 214 -22.03 -12.66 0.18
CA ASP A 214 -22.73 -11.55 0.84
C ASP A 214 -21.86 -10.30 0.98
N ASP A 215 -20.56 -10.46 1.15
CA ASP A 215 -19.58 -9.39 1.35
C ASP A 215 -19.18 -8.65 0.06
N PHE A 216 -19.67 -9.08 -1.11
CA PHE A 216 -19.41 -8.39 -2.38
C PHE A 216 -20.17 -7.06 -2.48
N GLY A 217 -21.21 -6.88 -1.67
CA GLY A 217 -22.03 -5.67 -1.67
C GLY A 217 -23.06 -5.63 -2.80
N LYS A 218 -23.31 -4.43 -3.34
CA LYS A 218 -24.39 -4.16 -4.30
C LYS A 218 -23.87 -4.28 -5.73
N LEU A 219 -24.67 -4.89 -6.62
CA LEU A 219 -24.39 -4.86 -8.06
C LEU A 219 -24.52 -3.41 -8.55
N ILE A 220 -23.45 -2.88 -9.13
CA ILE A 220 -23.42 -1.52 -9.70
C ILE A 220 -23.55 -1.52 -11.23
N GLY A 221 -23.27 -2.65 -11.88
CA GLY A 221 -23.49 -2.80 -13.31
C GLY A 221 -22.93 -4.09 -13.88
N VAL A 222 -23.16 -4.29 -15.17
CA VAL A 222 -22.63 -5.41 -15.95
C VAL A 222 -21.98 -4.85 -17.21
N MET A 223 -20.70 -5.13 -17.42
CA MET A 223 -20.03 -4.82 -18.69
C MET A 223 -20.13 -6.04 -19.60
N GLN A 224 -20.79 -5.89 -20.74
CA GLN A 224 -21.04 -6.98 -21.68
C GLN A 224 -20.02 -6.96 -22.82
N THR A 225 -19.56 -8.15 -23.21
CA THR A 225 -18.64 -8.36 -24.33
C THR A 225 -19.15 -9.52 -25.19
N LYS A 226 -18.53 -9.85 -26.32
CA LYS A 226 -19.04 -10.95 -27.17
C LYS A 226 -18.89 -12.31 -26.48
N GLN A 227 -17.80 -12.51 -25.73
CA GLN A 227 -17.48 -13.79 -25.12
C GLN A 227 -17.77 -13.83 -23.61
N MET A 228 -17.91 -12.69 -22.93
CA MET A 228 -18.05 -12.64 -21.48
C MET A 228 -18.94 -11.48 -21.00
N ASN A 229 -19.63 -11.70 -19.88
CA ASN A 229 -20.25 -10.66 -19.09
C ASN A 229 -19.48 -10.48 -17.77
N PHE A 230 -19.20 -9.24 -17.41
CA PHE A 230 -18.46 -8.89 -16.20
C PHE A 230 -19.40 -8.20 -15.21
N TYR A 231 -19.79 -8.92 -14.17
CA TYR A 231 -20.67 -8.40 -13.11
C TYR A 231 -19.84 -7.66 -12.09
N VAL A 232 -20.12 -6.37 -11.90
CA VAL A 232 -19.35 -5.50 -11.02
C VAL A 232 -20.18 -5.20 -9.78
N TYR A 233 -19.69 -5.65 -8.64
CA TYR A 233 -20.24 -5.36 -7.33
C TYR A 233 -19.37 -4.34 -6.61
N ARG A 234 -20.01 -3.54 -5.76
CA ARG A 234 -19.35 -2.57 -4.89
C ARG A 234 -19.83 -2.72 -3.47
N ASN A 235 -18.87 -2.77 -2.55
CA ASN A 235 -19.09 -2.57 -1.13
C ASN A 235 -18.35 -1.30 -0.68
N GLN A 236 -18.97 -0.50 0.19
CA GLN A 236 -18.31 0.67 0.79
C GLN A 236 -18.03 0.31 2.24
N ILE A 237 -16.76 0.36 2.63
CA ILE A 237 -16.36 0.19 4.02
C ILE A 237 -15.54 1.41 4.39
N ASP A 238 -16.20 2.32 5.11
CA ASP A 238 -15.61 3.59 5.48
C ASP A 238 -15.06 4.36 4.25
N ILE A 239 -13.79 4.73 4.24
CA ILE A 239 -13.12 5.46 3.15
C ILE A 239 -12.76 4.56 1.98
N PHE A 240 -12.95 3.24 2.09
CA PHE A 240 -12.59 2.28 1.06
C PHE A 240 -13.77 1.87 0.19
N LYS A 241 -13.54 1.89 -1.12
CA LYS A 241 -14.39 1.29 -2.14
C LYS A 241 -13.83 -0.08 -2.50
N GLU A 242 -14.56 -1.12 -2.13
CA GLU A 242 -14.25 -2.49 -2.54
C GLU A 242 -15.04 -2.83 -3.80
N TYR A 243 -14.34 -3.18 -4.86
CA TYR A 243 -14.93 -3.69 -6.08
C TYR A 243 -14.71 -5.20 -6.17
N THR A 244 -15.76 -5.93 -6.54
CA THR A 244 -15.66 -7.34 -6.90
C THR A 244 -16.16 -7.54 -8.32
N ILE A 245 -15.37 -8.21 -9.14
CA ILE A 245 -15.70 -8.48 -10.54
C ILE A 245 -15.87 -9.99 -10.71
N ILE A 246 -17.05 -10.40 -11.17
CA ILE A 246 -17.34 -11.80 -11.53
C ILE A 246 -17.39 -11.90 -13.06
N PRO A 247 -16.35 -12.47 -13.70
CA PRO A 247 -16.38 -12.80 -15.11
C PRO A 247 -17.24 -14.06 -15.36
N VAL A 248 -18.20 -13.95 -16.28
CA VAL A 248 -19.06 -15.04 -16.74
C VAL A 248 -18.82 -15.26 -18.23
N SER A 249 -18.28 -16.43 -18.58
CA SER A 249 -18.07 -16.83 -19.98
C SER A 249 -19.37 -17.27 -20.64
N LEU A 250 -19.57 -16.85 -21.88
CA LEU A 250 -20.72 -17.11 -22.74
C LEU A 250 -20.27 -18.00 -23.90
N LYS A 251 -20.26 -19.33 -23.70
CA LYS A 251 -19.77 -20.27 -24.71
C LYS A 251 -20.71 -21.45 -24.88
N ASP A 252 -20.97 -21.83 -26.14
CA ASP A 252 -21.75 -23.02 -26.50
C ASP A 252 -23.14 -23.07 -25.83
N ASN A 253 -23.83 -21.92 -25.75
CA ASN A 253 -25.11 -21.74 -25.05
C ASN A 253 -25.07 -22.11 -23.55
N LYS A 254 -23.89 -22.03 -22.93
CA LYS A 254 -23.70 -22.23 -21.49
C LYS A 254 -23.05 -21.00 -20.87
N TYR A 255 -23.32 -20.84 -19.58
CA TYR A 255 -22.75 -19.79 -18.75
C TYR A 255 -21.71 -20.42 -17.83
N THR A 256 -20.44 -20.05 -17.96
CA THR A 256 -19.37 -20.62 -17.14
C THR A 256 -18.82 -19.56 -16.19
N ALA A 257 -18.86 -19.84 -14.88
CA ALA A 257 -18.40 -18.93 -13.82
C ALA A 257 -17.78 -19.71 -12.66
N GLY A 258 -16.99 -19.04 -11.82
CA GLY A 258 -16.35 -19.64 -10.65
C GLY A 258 -15.32 -18.74 -10.02
N LYS A 259 -14.53 -18.09 -10.88
CA LYS A 259 -13.54 -17.10 -10.50
C LYS A 259 -14.17 -15.73 -10.26
N TYR A 260 -13.51 -14.93 -9.44
CA TYR A 260 -13.79 -13.52 -9.23
C TYR A 260 -12.51 -12.81 -8.80
N GLU A 261 -12.49 -11.49 -8.92
CA GLU A 261 -11.37 -10.63 -8.52
C GLU A 261 -11.86 -9.55 -7.57
N ARG A 262 -11.01 -9.15 -6.63
CA ARG A 262 -11.31 -8.08 -5.66
C ARG A 262 -10.26 -6.99 -5.71
N PHE A 263 -10.75 -5.75 -5.63
CA PHE A 263 -9.96 -4.53 -5.65
C PHE A 263 -10.42 -3.61 -4.53
N THR A 264 -9.49 -2.91 -3.89
CA THR A 264 -9.79 -1.82 -2.94
C THR A 264 -9.08 -0.55 -3.36
N TYR A 265 -9.83 0.55 -3.35
CA TYR A 265 -9.30 1.89 -3.54
C TYR A 265 -9.76 2.81 -2.41
N GLU A 266 -8.86 3.67 -1.92
CA GLU A 266 -9.24 4.79 -1.05
C GLU A 266 -10.09 5.78 -1.84
N THR A 267 -11.11 6.34 -1.20
CA THR A 267 -11.92 7.41 -1.77
C THR A 267 -10.99 8.59 -2.10
N ASP A 268 -11.20 9.19 -3.27
CA ASP A 268 -10.38 10.30 -3.79
C ASP A 268 -8.91 9.97 -4.14
N SER A 269 -8.51 8.70 -4.13
CA SER A 269 -7.19 8.28 -4.65
C SER A 269 -7.10 8.38 -6.17
N ILE A 270 -5.91 8.68 -6.71
CA ILE A 270 -5.68 8.62 -8.16
C ILE A 270 -5.41 7.16 -8.53
N ALA A 271 -6.38 6.51 -9.15
CA ALA A 271 -6.22 5.16 -9.70
C ALA A 271 -6.06 5.21 -11.23
N ASP A 272 -4.98 4.64 -11.77
CA ASP A 272 -4.89 4.19 -13.18
C ASP A 272 -4.28 2.79 -13.19
N ILE A 273 -5.11 1.81 -12.85
CA ILE A 273 -4.68 0.43 -12.67
C ILE A 273 -5.13 -0.42 -13.85
N LYS A 274 -4.24 -1.33 -14.28
CA LYS A 274 -4.52 -2.36 -15.27
C LYS A 274 -4.26 -3.74 -14.66
N ALA A 275 -5.24 -4.62 -14.74
CA ALA A 275 -5.09 -6.02 -14.38
C ALA A 275 -5.37 -6.90 -15.60
N GLU A 276 -4.42 -7.74 -15.98
CA GLU A 276 -4.56 -8.69 -17.08
C GLU A 276 -4.80 -10.08 -16.54
N GLU A 277 -5.81 -10.76 -17.08
CA GLU A 277 -6.25 -12.07 -16.58
C GLU A 277 -6.70 -13.01 -17.69
N GLN A 278 -6.75 -14.29 -17.34
CA GLN A 278 -7.29 -15.35 -18.18
C GLN A 278 -8.33 -16.19 -17.44
N VAL A 279 -9.55 -16.21 -17.97
CA VAL A 279 -10.66 -17.00 -17.44
C VAL A 279 -11.32 -17.76 -18.58
N ASP A 280 -11.49 -19.08 -18.41
CA ASP A 280 -12.09 -19.96 -19.42
C ASP A 280 -11.43 -19.83 -20.82
N ASN A 281 -10.10 -19.70 -20.85
CA ASN A 281 -9.27 -19.44 -22.03
C ASN A 281 -9.50 -18.07 -22.71
N VAL A 282 -10.34 -17.20 -22.15
CA VAL A 282 -10.52 -15.82 -22.61
C VAL A 282 -9.58 -14.91 -21.83
N ASN A 283 -8.73 -14.17 -22.54
CA ASN A 283 -7.86 -13.17 -21.94
C ASN A 283 -8.56 -11.82 -21.92
N TYR A 284 -8.54 -11.12 -20.79
CA TYR A 284 -9.07 -9.77 -20.67
C TYR A 284 -8.17 -8.87 -19.84
N THR A 285 -8.34 -7.57 -20.04
CA THR A 285 -7.72 -6.52 -19.23
C THR A 285 -8.82 -5.72 -18.55
N LEU A 286 -8.79 -5.68 -17.22
CA LEU A 286 -9.57 -4.75 -16.42
C LEU A 286 -8.78 -3.45 -16.24
N ARG A 287 -9.49 -2.33 -16.30
CA ARG A 287 -8.90 -1.02 -16.03
C ARG A 287 -9.77 -0.22 -15.07
N PHE A 288 -9.13 0.34 -14.06
CA PHE A 288 -9.73 1.28 -13.11
C PHE A 288 -9.08 2.66 -13.32
N GLN A 289 -9.88 3.66 -13.64
CA GLN A 289 -9.43 5.03 -13.90
C GLN A 289 -10.25 6.02 -13.09
N GLN A 290 -9.62 6.71 -12.15
CA GLN A 290 -10.22 7.82 -11.42
C GLN A 290 -9.70 9.14 -12.01
N SER A 291 -10.61 9.96 -12.56
CA SER A 291 -10.40 11.27 -13.19
C SER A 291 -8.94 11.63 -13.54
N SER A 292 -8.48 11.23 -14.73
CA SER A 292 -7.14 11.57 -15.24
C SER A 292 -7.21 12.29 -16.57
N ASP A 293 -6.25 13.17 -16.84
CA ASP A 293 -6.06 13.84 -18.13
C ASP A 293 -5.80 12.85 -19.29
N LYS A 294 -5.49 11.59 -18.97
CA LYS A 294 -5.21 10.48 -19.91
C LYS A 294 -6.31 9.41 -19.89
N PHE A 295 -7.56 9.87 -19.92
CA PHE A 295 -8.73 9.02 -20.03
C PHE A 295 -8.73 8.22 -21.35
N GLU A 296 -8.68 6.89 -21.27
CA GLU A 296 -8.83 6.04 -22.45
C GLU A 296 -10.30 5.63 -22.58
N LYS A 297 -10.96 6.07 -23.65
CA LYS A 297 -12.33 5.67 -23.94
C LYS A 297 -12.37 4.20 -24.37
N ILE A 298 -12.81 3.33 -23.47
CA ILE A 298 -13.06 1.91 -23.74
C ILE A 298 -14.57 1.72 -23.87
N ALA A 299 -15.00 0.97 -24.90
CA ALA A 299 -16.43 0.79 -25.21
C ALA A 299 -17.21 0.11 -24.08
N ASN A 300 -16.63 -0.94 -23.51
CA ASN A 300 -17.23 -1.70 -22.42
C ASN A 300 -16.73 -1.13 -21.09
N GLN A 301 -17.45 -0.14 -20.58
CA GLN A 301 -17.11 0.54 -19.34
C GLN A 301 -18.35 0.82 -18.48
N LEU A 302 -18.13 0.94 -17.18
CA LEU A 302 -19.07 1.36 -16.16
C LEU A 302 -18.49 2.59 -15.46
N LYS A 303 -19.35 3.53 -15.07
CA LYS A 303 -18.99 4.68 -14.23
C LYS A 303 -19.63 4.55 -12.85
N ASP A 304 -18.83 4.71 -11.79
CA ASP A 304 -19.26 4.72 -10.39
C ASP A 304 -18.65 5.93 -9.67
N GLY A 305 -19.42 7.02 -9.53
CA GLY A 305 -18.87 8.31 -9.11
C GLY A 305 -17.80 8.77 -10.10
N ASP A 306 -16.59 9.04 -9.61
CA ASP A 306 -15.44 9.43 -10.44
C ASP A 306 -14.60 8.25 -10.95
N MET A 307 -14.92 7.02 -10.51
CA MET A 307 -14.25 5.82 -10.94
C MET A 307 -14.86 5.31 -12.26
N HIS A 308 -14.01 5.11 -13.26
CA HIS A 308 -14.33 4.41 -14.49
C HIS A 308 -13.72 3.01 -14.45
N ILE A 309 -14.57 2.00 -14.62
CA ILE A 309 -14.18 0.59 -14.65
C ILE A 309 -14.42 0.12 -16.06
N ALA A 310 -13.38 -0.36 -16.72
CA ALA A 310 -13.46 -0.79 -18.11
C ALA A 310 -12.88 -2.19 -18.30
N VAL A 311 -13.36 -2.86 -19.35
CA VAL A 311 -12.86 -4.18 -19.72
C VAL A 311 -12.55 -4.25 -21.20
N LYS A 312 -11.42 -4.88 -21.53
CA LYS A 312 -11.01 -5.19 -22.89
C LYS A 312 -10.73 -6.68 -23.02
N VAL A 313 -11.53 -7.39 -23.81
CA VAL A 313 -11.30 -8.81 -24.12
C VAL A 313 -10.39 -8.92 -25.34
N ARG A 314 -9.33 -9.73 -25.24
CA ARG A 314 -8.36 -9.91 -26.32
C ARG A 314 -9.03 -10.57 -27.52
N GLY A 315 -8.83 -10.00 -28.71
CA GLY A 315 -9.43 -10.48 -29.96
C GLY A 315 -10.80 -9.87 -30.26
N GLU A 316 -11.39 -9.14 -29.31
CA GLU A 316 -12.55 -8.28 -29.57
C GLU A 316 -12.04 -6.88 -29.92
N SER A 317 -11.77 -6.64 -31.20
CA SER A 317 -11.52 -5.28 -31.69
C SER A 317 -12.81 -4.48 -31.71
N HIS A 318 -12.69 -3.18 -31.39
CA HIS A 318 -13.80 -2.22 -31.36
C HIS A 318 -14.68 -2.35 -32.61
N ALA A 319 -15.96 -2.67 -32.41
CA ALA A 319 -16.96 -2.33 -33.42
C ALA A 319 -16.92 -0.80 -33.55
N LYS A 320 -16.65 -0.34 -34.78
CA LYS A 320 -16.71 1.07 -35.16
C LYS A 320 -18.12 1.63 -34.96
#